data_AF-A0A6L3SSW8-F1
#
_entry.id   AF-A0A6L3SSW8-F1
#
_cell.length_a   1.000
_cell.length_b   1.000
_cell.length_c   1.000
_cell.angle_alpha   90.00
_cell.angle_beta   90.00
_cell.angle_gamma   90.00
#
_symmetry.space_group_name_H-M   'P 1'
#
loop_
_entity.id
_entity.type
_entity.pdbx_description
1 polymer ?
#
loop_
_entity_poly.entity_id
_entity_poly.type
_entity_poly.pdbx_seq_one_letter_code
_entity_poly.pdbx_strand_id
1 'polypeptide(L)' 'MADEQQADTWTLTTTRNPDGTVDLTTTIATEGEPMIVVLRLNREEARAHARGVMAAAGDAIERTFGGEGA' A
#
# COMPACT_ATOMS: atom_id res chain seq x y z
N MET A 1 11.35 29.99 6.19
CA MET A 1 11.33 28.59 6.67
C MET A 1 9.90 28.16 6.51
N ALA A 2 9.61 27.41 5.45
CA ALA A 2 8.26 26.91 5.22
C ALA A 2 8.08 25.72 6.17
N ASP A 3 7.21 25.85 7.16
CA ASP A 3 6.56 24.69 7.76
C ASP A 3 5.68 24.09 6.66
N GLU A 4 6.27 23.21 5.84
CA GLU A 4 5.49 22.16 5.22
C GLU A 4 5.02 21.29 6.39
N GLN A 5 3.82 21.56 6.88
CA GLN A 5 3.07 20.61 7.69
C GLN A 5 3.22 19.26 6.98
N GLN A 6 3.99 18.36 7.58
CA GLN A 6 4.33 17.09 6.97
C GLN A 6 3.02 16.29 6.91
N ALA A 7 2.29 16.45 5.80
CA ALA A 7 1.03 15.76 5.59
C ALA A 7 1.27 14.28 5.82
N ASP A 8 0.36 13.62 6.55
CA ASP A 8 0.43 12.18 6.78
C ASP A 8 0.69 11.48 5.45
N THR A 9 1.90 10.98 5.27
CA THR A 9 2.38 10.49 3.97
C THR A 9 2.46 8.99 4.04
N TRP A 10 1.67 8.33 3.19
CA TRP A 10 1.62 6.89 3.07
C TRP A 10 2.29 6.50 1.76
N THR A 11 3.34 5.70 1.85
CA THR A 11 4.02 5.16 0.66
C THR A 11 4.01 3.64 0.69
N LEU A 12 3.79 3.04 -0.48
CA LEU A 12 3.96 1.61 -0.72
C LEU A 12 4.97 1.44 -1.86
N THR A 13 6.12 0.86 -1.55
CA THR A 13 7.18 0.61 -2.53
C THR A 13 7.34 -0.89 -2.73
N THR A 14 7.53 -1.30 -3.99
CA THR A 14 7.75 -2.71 -4.35
C THR A 14 9.16 -2.87 -4.90
N THR A 15 9.94 -3.77 -4.32
CA THR A 15 11.31 -4.09 -4.76
C THR A 15 11.44 -5.57 -5.05
N ARG A 16 11.90 -5.91 -6.25
CA ARG A 16 12.22 -7.31 -6.60
C ARG A 16 13.66 -7.63 -6.22
N ASN A 17 13.85 -8.68 -5.45
CA ASN A 17 15.16 -9.13 -5.00
C ASN A 17 15.81 -10.11 -6.01
N PRO A 18 17.15 -10.24 -6.00
CA PRO A 18 17.87 -11.19 -6.86
C PRO A 18 17.46 -12.66 -6.65
N ASP A 19 17.04 -13.03 -5.44
CA ASP A 19 16.57 -14.38 -5.08
C ASP A 19 15.14 -14.69 -5.59
N GLY A 20 14.51 -13.72 -6.27
CA GLY A 20 13.17 -13.85 -6.83
C GLY A 20 12.04 -13.51 -5.85
N THR A 21 12.35 -13.14 -4.61
CA THR A 21 11.37 -12.57 -3.67
C THR A 21 11.03 -11.12 -4.02
N VAL A 22 9.95 -10.62 -3.42
CA VAL A 22 9.46 -9.25 -3.55
C VAL A 22 9.29 -8.67 -2.16
N ASP A 23 9.91 -7.53 -1.91
CA ASP A 23 9.69 -6.74 -0.70
C ASP A 23 8.64 -5.67 -0.98
N LEU A 24 7.57 -5.67 -0.19
CA LEU A 24 6.57 -4.62 -0.11
C LEU A 24 6.85 -3.79 1.13
N THR A 25 7.38 -2.59 0.93
CA THR A 25 7.68 -1.65 2.01
C THR A 25 6.56 -0.63 2.11
N THR A 26 5.85 -0.64 3.23
CA THR A 26 4.88 0.39 3.60
C THR A 26 5.51 1.32 4.61
N THR A 27 5.56 2.62 4.30
CA THR A 27 5.94 3.65 5.26
C THR A 27 4.72 4.50 5.55
N ILE A 28 4.38 4.57 6.83
CA ILE A 28 3.31 5.41 7.36
C ILE A 28 4.00 6.51 8.16
N ALA A 29 4.13 7.69 7.56
CA ALA A 29 4.59 8.89 8.25
C ALA A 29 3.38 9.55 8.90
N THR A 30 3.32 9.52 10.23
CA THR A 30 2.39 10.31 11.05
C THR A 30 3.15 11.43 11.75
N GLU A 31 2.46 12.35 12.44
CA GLU A 31 3.07 13.25 13.42
C GLU A 31 3.76 12.44 14.54
N GLY A 32 5.02 12.05 14.34
CA GLY A 32 5.77 11.15 15.21
C GLY A 32 6.84 10.34 14.47
N GLU A 33 7.25 9.21 15.06
CA GLU A 33 8.21 8.30 14.43
C GLU A 33 7.53 7.50 13.30
N PRO A 34 8.09 7.48 12.07
CA PRO A 34 7.50 6.75 10.97
C PRO A 34 7.44 5.24 11.25
N MET A 35 6.27 4.65 11.02
CA MET A 35 6.13 3.19 11.04
C MET A 35 6.51 2.62 9.68
N ILE A 36 7.47 1.70 9.67
CA ILE A 36 7.90 0.98 8.46
C ILE A 36 7.55 -0.49 8.61
N VAL A 37 6.77 -1.02 7.68
CA VAL A 37 6.43 -2.45 7.59
C VAL A 37 6.99 -2.99 6.28
N VAL A 38 7.72 -4.10 6.36
CA VAL A 38 8.24 -4.80 5.18
C VAL A 38 7.66 -6.20 5.13
N LEU A 39 6.93 -6.51 4.06
CA LEU A 39 6.49 -7.88 3.75
C LEU A 39 7.40 -8.44 2.66
N ARG A 40 8.12 -9.51 2.98
CA ARG A 40 8.89 -10.28 2.00
C ARG A 40 8.05 -11.45 1.51
N LEU A 41 7.76 -11.46 0.21
CA LEU A 41 6.90 -12.44 -0.42
C LEU A 41 7.67 -13.21 -1.48
N ASN A 42 7.36 -14.50 -1.62
CA ASN A 42 7.75 -15.22 -2.82
C ASN A 42 6.87 -14.78 -4.01
N ARG A 43 7.20 -15.26 -5.22
CA ARG A 43 6.51 -14.87 -6.46
C ARG A 43 5.00 -15.18 -6.46
N GLU A 44 4.60 -16.31 -5.88
CA GLU A 44 3.20 -16.73 -5.84
C GLU A 44 2.41 -15.88 -4.84
N GLU A 45 2.97 -15.70 -3.64
CA GLU A 45 2.42 -14.85 -2.59
C GLU A 45 2.26 -13.40 -3.06
N ALA A 46 3.26 -12.85 -3.75
CA ALA A 46 3.20 -11.48 -4.29
C ALA A 46 2.06 -11.32 -5.32
N ARG A 47 1.84 -12.33 -6.18
CA ARG A 47 0.74 -12.34 -7.15
C ARG A 47 -0.63 -12.45 -6.47
N ALA A 48 -0.74 -13.33 -5.48
CA ALA A 48 -1.96 -13.49 -4.70
C ALA A 48 -2.30 -12.19 -3.95
N HIS A 49 -1.31 -11.58 -3.31
CA HIS A 49 -1.45 -10.33 -2.58
C HIS A 49 -1.91 -9.19 -3.51
N ALA A 50 -1.25 -8.97 -4.64
CA ALA A 50 -1.63 -7.92 -5.59
C ALA A 50 -3.09 -8.07 -6.08
N ARG A 51 -3.52 -9.30 -6.38
CA ARG A 51 -4.91 -9.59 -6.77
C ARG A 51 -5.89 -9.31 -5.64
N GLY A 52 -5.55 -9.72 -4.42
CA GLY A 52 -6.36 -9.46 -3.23
C GLY A 52 -6.54 -7.97 -2.96
N VAL A 53 -5.47 -7.17 -3.05
CA VAL A 53 -5.53 -5.71 -2.89
C VAL A 53 -6.42 -5.07 -3.95
N MET A 54 -6.28 -5.45 -5.22
CA MET A 54 -7.12 -4.90 -6.29
C MET A 54 -8.59 -5.25 -6.13
N ALA A 55 -8.91 -6.49 -5.75
CA ALA A 55 -10.29 -6.91 -5.49
C ALA A 55 -10.89 -6.11 -4.32
N ALA A 56 -10.17 -6.01 -3.19
CA ALA A 56 -10.61 -5.26 -2.03
C ALA A 56 -10.77 -3.76 -2.32
N ALA A 57 -9.91 -3.19 -3.16
CA ALA A 57 -10.04 -1.80 -3.60
C ALA A 57 -11.30 -1.61 -4.46
N GLY A 58 -11.58 -2.53 -5.39
CA GLY A 58 -12.82 -2.51 -6.18
C GLY A 58 -14.07 -2.60 -5.30
N ASP A 59 -14.10 -3.54 -4.35
CA ASP A 59 -15.20 -3.70 -3.40
C ASP A 59 -15.39 -2.44 -2.55
N ALA A 60 -14.29 -1.81 -2.11
CA ALA A 60 -14.33 -0.58 -1.34
C ALA A 60 -14.86 0.61 -2.17
N ILE A 61 -14.45 0.72 -3.44
CA ILE A 61 -14.96 1.74 -4.36
C ILE A 61 -16.45 1.57 -4.58
N GLU A 62 -16.91 0.36 -4.89
CA GLU A 62 -18.34 0.06 -5.08
C GLU A 62 -19.16 0.39 -3.83
N ARG A 63 -18.66 0.00 -2.65
CA ARG A 63 -19.31 0.34 -1.37
C ARG A 63 -19.37 1.85 -1.11
N THR A 64 -18.34 2.60 -1.54
CA THR A 64 -18.22 4.03 -1.23
C THR A 64 -18.97 4.89 -2.25
N PHE A 65 -19.00 4.47 -3.51
CA PHE A 65 -19.47 5.30 -4.65
C PHE A 65 -20.55 4.63 -5.51
N GLY A 66 -20.89 3.37 -5.27
CA GLY A 66 -21.92 2.62 -6.01
C GLY A 66 -23.36 2.89 -5.57
N GLY A 67 -23.60 3.83 -4.66
CA GLY A 67 -24.94 4.20 -4.17
C GLY A 67 -25.55 5.42 -4.86
N GLU A 68 -26.71 5.22 -5.49
CA GLU A 68 -27.65 6.14 -6.17
C GLU A 68 -27.04 7.24 -7.08
N GLY A 69 -26.81 6.90 -8.35
CA GLY A 69 -26.58 7.89 -9.42
C GLY A 69 -25.85 7.44 -10.69
N ALA A 70 -25.73 6.14 -10.99
CA ALA A 70 -25.29 5.64 -12.29
C ALA A 70 -26.47 5.10 -13.11
#